data_AF-A0AB34YAH0-F1
#
_entry.id   AF-A0AB34YAH0-F1
#
_cell.length_a   1.000
_cell.length_b   1.000
_cell.length_c   1.000
_cell.angle_alpha   90.00
_cell.angle_beta   90.00
_cell.angle_gamma   90.00
#
_symmetry.space_group_name_H-M   'P 1'
#
loop_
_entity.id
_entity.type
_entity.pdbx_description
1 polymer ?
#
loop_
_entity_poly.entity_id
_entity_poly.type
_entity_poly.pdbx_seq_one_letter_code
_entity_poly.pdbx_strand_id
1 'polypeptide(L)'
;MSEPISIHVCDVRVVKARRDGHDVAGPLPQPQTITPTGLQMLFTNDWHPIMPANLFSMQRIYKPMKSARWQNTQKAIAHDLAQWWRFVLVNNLEWDAISAEDVSEYGYLMAESVSPFTHRQYSTSTVSRRLASIQNFYSWAWQTGMLSENPQEGCQDSISRFPIGPKSALLPHLGTASIVQRKRRGPRGRDPEDNPRPLKVNELRGVLNRLGPRIFGSDGAVLPWKVGDPSKRNRLMAEIAYHTGMRVDEIASISTSDVLNQARKLSSTDKWQQFVLTVRTKGRATRKVVVSSVVLRALVTYHDTERYEAILCAKKHNLDHLAFKEPTQLFVNGVCANFRDVGKPVSAETPSRAFTKAVLAEGLIIRSSGFKLDPESGDKLLDSDGRPVTFLINLAAHTFHDLRHTFAVMFYKSEVLRGNSEPWEKLRQLLGHSIAETTRKIYLKYIDTEEAAISDITAHYARMGLYGVR
;
A
#
# COMPACT_ATOMS: atom_id res chain seq x y z
N MET A 1 -25.11 33.47 -25.22
CA MET A 1 -24.43 32.29 -25.81
C MET A 1 -23.03 32.26 -25.22
N SER A 2 -22.84 31.51 -24.15
CA SER A 2 -21.54 31.34 -23.49
C SER A 2 -20.67 30.43 -24.36
N GLU A 3 -19.46 30.90 -24.69
CA GLU A 3 -18.47 30.08 -25.38
C GLU A 3 -18.16 28.80 -24.57
N PRO A 4 -17.93 27.66 -25.23
CA PRO A 4 -17.53 26.45 -24.53
C PRO A 4 -16.19 26.71 -23.84
N ILE A 5 -16.20 26.72 -22.51
CA ILE A 5 -15.00 26.84 -21.69
C ILE A 5 -14.09 25.67 -22.06
N SER A 6 -12.95 25.97 -22.69
CA SER A 6 -11.97 24.95 -23.09
C SER A 6 -11.51 24.18 -21.85
N ILE A 7 -11.47 22.85 -21.93
CA ILE A 7 -11.10 21.94 -20.84
C ILE A 7 -9.72 22.28 -20.24
N HIS A 8 -8.87 22.96 -21.01
CA HIS A 8 -7.56 23.47 -20.57
C HIS A 8 -7.62 24.65 -19.59
N VAL A 9 -8.75 25.36 -19.47
CA VAL A 9 -8.94 26.52 -18.58
C VAL A 9 -9.29 26.08 -17.15
N CYS A 10 -9.92 24.92 -16.97
CA CYS A 10 -10.43 24.41 -15.69
C CYS A 10 -9.49 23.39 -15.01
N ASP A 11 -8.17 23.51 -15.16
CA ASP A 11 -7.24 22.58 -14.50
C ASP A 11 -6.80 23.06 -13.10
N VAL A 12 -6.52 22.08 -12.24
CA VAL A 12 -6.01 22.27 -10.88
C VAL A 12 -4.59 21.70 -10.81
N ARG A 13 -3.66 22.55 -10.43
CA ARG A 13 -2.23 22.23 -10.32
C ARG A 13 -1.90 21.84 -8.88
N VAL A 14 -1.22 20.71 -8.71
CA VAL A 14 -0.67 20.28 -7.41
C VAL A 14 0.83 20.56 -7.37
N VAL A 15 1.24 21.53 -6.57
CA VAL A 15 2.62 22.03 -6.50
C VAL A 15 3.24 21.65 -5.16
N LYS A 16 4.44 21.07 -5.20
CA LYS A 16 5.19 20.72 -3.98
C LYS A 16 6.05 21.89 -3.52
N ALA A 17 5.78 22.42 -2.33
CA ALA A 17 6.59 23.48 -1.72
C ALA A 17 8.05 23.04 -1.55
N ARG A 18 9.00 23.84 -2.05
CA ARG A 18 10.45 23.68 -1.83
C ARG A 18 10.94 24.80 -0.92
N ARG A 19 12.02 24.54 -0.19
CA ARG A 19 12.67 25.54 0.69
C ARG A 19 13.70 26.39 -0.06
N ASP A 20 13.93 26.09 -1.32
CA ASP A 20 15.02 26.68 -2.09
C ASP A 20 14.55 28.07 -2.49
N GLY A 21 15.07 29.08 -1.78
CA GLY A 21 15.07 30.46 -2.23
C GLY A 21 15.88 30.52 -3.52
N HIS A 22 15.21 30.24 -4.63
CA HIS A 22 15.68 30.65 -5.94
C HIS A 22 14.78 31.79 -6.36
N ASP A 23 15.43 32.92 -6.67
CA ASP A 23 14.88 34.09 -7.35
C ASP A 23 13.79 33.69 -8.34
N VAL A 24 12.54 33.86 -7.93
CA VAL A 24 11.45 33.96 -8.89
C VAL A 24 11.37 35.44 -9.20
N ALA A 25 12.00 35.86 -10.30
CA ALA A 25 11.88 37.21 -10.81
C ALA A 25 10.40 37.47 -11.16
N GLY A 26 9.68 38.12 -10.24
CA GLY A 26 8.27 38.49 -10.39
C GLY A 26 7.68 38.94 -9.05
N PRO A 27 6.64 39.80 -9.05
CA PRO A 27 6.03 40.32 -7.83
C PRO A 27 5.11 39.26 -7.22
N LEU A 28 5.68 38.17 -6.71
CA LEU A 28 4.93 37.23 -5.88
C LEU A 28 4.97 37.73 -4.43
N PRO A 29 3.81 37.84 -3.75
CA PRO A 29 3.76 38.29 -2.36
C PRO A 29 4.60 37.35 -1.49
N GLN A 30 5.47 37.93 -0.66
CA GLN A 30 6.30 37.13 0.25
C GLN A 30 5.39 36.35 1.21
N PRO A 31 5.58 35.03 1.36
CA PRO A 31 4.69 34.21 2.18
C PRO A 31 4.82 34.58 3.66
N GLN A 32 3.78 35.23 4.21
CA GLN A 32 3.67 35.62 5.62
C GLN A 32 3.54 34.44 6.59
N THR A 33 3.58 33.19 6.09
CA THR A 33 3.63 31.97 6.89
C THR A 33 4.58 31.02 6.19
N ILE A 34 5.65 30.57 6.88
CA ILE A 34 6.65 29.67 6.30
C ILE A 34 5.96 28.38 5.85
N THR A 35 5.72 28.25 4.55
CA THR A 35 5.07 27.06 3.98
C THR A 35 5.99 25.86 4.21
N PRO A 36 5.53 24.78 4.88
CA PRO A 36 6.37 23.64 5.18
C PRO A 36 6.93 22.97 3.93
N THR A 37 8.23 22.70 3.93
CA THR A 37 8.89 22.01 2.81
C THR A 37 8.24 20.65 2.56
N GLY A 38 7.88 20.41 1.31
CA GLY A 38 7.24 19.18 0.85
C GLY A 38 5.72 19.15 0.99
N LEU A 39 5.07 20.21 1.49
CA LEU A 39 3.61 20.35 1.45
C LEU A 39 3.15 20.43 -0.01
N GLN A 40 2.10 19.70 -0.36
CA GLN A 40 1.46 19.81 -1.67
C GLN A 40 0.33 20.83 -1.63
N MET A 41 0.47 21.92 -2.37
CA MET A 41 -0.50 23.00 -2.45
C MET A 41 -1.25 22.94 -3.78
N LEU A 42 -2.51 23.40 -3.75
CA LEU A 42 -3.41 23.43 -4.89
C LEU A 42 -3.50 24.85 -5.43
N PHE A 43 -3.42 24.97 -6.74
CA PHE A 43 -3.58 26.21 -7.49
C PHE A 43 -4.52 25.98 -8.66
N THR A 44 -5.26 27.01 -9.06
CA THR A 44 -5.96 27.03 -10.35
C THR A 44 -4.94 27.07 -11.49
N ASN A 45 -5.42 26.94 -12.73
CA ASN A 45 -4.56 27.00 -13.90
C ASN A 45 -3.78 28.33 -13.99
N ASP A 46 -4.43 29.44 -13.58
CA ASP A 46 -3.86 30.79 -13.53
C ASP A 46 -3.04 31.06 -12.27
N TRP A 47 -2.54 30.02 -11.60
CA TRP A 47 -1.70 30.12 -10.41
C TRP A 47 -2.34 30.82 -9.21
N HIS A 48 -3.66 30.95 -9.18
CA HIS A 48 -4.36 31.43 -7.99
C HIS A 48 -4.45 30.31 -6.95
N PRO A 49 -4.07 30.56 -5.68
CA PRO A 49 -4.10 29.53 -4.65
C PRO A 49 -5.54 29.15 -4.33
N ILE A 50 -5.83 27.85 -4.30
CA ILE A 50 -7.10 27.33 -3.81
C ILE A 50 -7.08 27.39 -2.27
N MET A 51 -7.40 28.58 -1.75
CA MET A 51 -7.15 28.95 -0.36
C MET A 51 -7.81 28.00 0.66
N PRO A 52 -9.09 27.59 0.52
CA PRO A 52 -9.71 26.66 1.46
C PRO A 52 -8.98 25.31 1.55
N ALA A 53 -8.61 24.72 0.40
CA ALA A 53 -7.90 23.45 0.35
C ALA A 53 -6.48 23.53 0.96
N ASN A 54 -5.80 24.64 0.71
CA ASN A 54 -4.46 24.89 1.22
C ASN A 54 -4.47 25.13 2.73
N LEU A 55 -5.45 25.90 3.24
CA LEU A 55 -5.65 26.09 4.68
C LEU A 55 -5.99 24.77 5.38
N PHE A 56 -6.87 23.94 4.80
CA PHE A 56 -7.15 22.60 5.31
C PHE A 56 -5.88 21.75 5.43
N SER A 57 -5.06 21.77 4.38
CA SER A 57 -3.78 21.04 4.36
C SER A 57 -2.83 21.51 5.46
N MET A 58 -2.73 22.83 5.69
CA MET A 58 -1.85 23.42 6.69
C MET A 58 -2.36 23.30 8.13
N GLN A 59 -3.66 23.48 8.36
CA GLN A 59 -4.22 23.53 9.72
C GLN A 59 -4.63 22.15 10.24
N ARG A 60 -5.14 21.28 9.35
CA ARG A 60 -5.72 19.99 9.78
C ARG A 60 -4.79 18.79 9.58
N ILE A 61 -3.99 18.81 8.50
CA ILE A 61 -3.20 17.65 8.06
C ILE A 61 -1.74 17.81 8.48
N TYR A 62 -1.15 18.98 8.27
CA TYR A 62 0.24 19.25 8.65
C TYR A 62 0.42 19.16 10.18
N LYS A 63 1.30 18.24 10.60
CA LYS A 63 1.56 17.94 12.02
C LYS A 63 3.07 17.76 12.25
N PRO A 64 3.86 18.84 12.21
CA PRO A 64 5.33 18.77 12.20
C PRO A 64 5.90 18.10 13.44
N MET A 65 5.36 18.44 14.62
CA MET A 65 5.82 17.92 15.91
C MET A 65 5.54 16.41 16.10
N LYS A 66 4.67 15.81 15.26
CA LYS A 66 4.24 14.40 15.41
C LYS A 66 4.88 13.44 14.41
N SER A 67 5.66 13.92 13.43
CA SER A 67 6.49 13.21 12.40
C SER A 67 6.15 13.59 10.94
N ALA A 68 7.08 13.29 10.01
CA ALA A 68 6.88 13.38 8.55
C ALA A 68 5.74 12.50 7.98
N ARG A 69 4.99 11.78 8.83
CA ARG A 69 3.84 10.93 8.48
C ARG A 69 2.73 11.71 7.77
N TRP A 70 2.62 13.00 8.04
CA TRP A 70 1.63 13.84 7.37
C TRP A 70 1.85 13.88 5.85
N GLN A 71 3.08 13.75 5.35
CA GLN A 71 3.40 13.94 3.92
C GLN A 71 2.68 12.96 2.99
N ASN A 72 2.64 11.66 3.30
CA ASN A 72 1.95 10.69 2.45
C ASN A 72 0.42 10.87 2.48
N THR A 73 -0.12 11.10 3.68
CA THR A 73 -1.55 11.38 3.86
C THR A 73 -1.94 12.69 3.17
N GLN A 74 -1.11 13.71 3.30
CA GLN A 74 -1.31 15.04 2.72
C GLN A 74 -1.19 15.00 1.20
N LYS A 75 -0.20 14.28 0.66
CA LYS A 75 -0.10 14.03 -0.79
C LYS A 75 -1.36 13.35 -1.33
N ALA A 76 -1.83 12.28 -0.66
CA ALA A 76 -3.03 11.57 -1.09
C ALA A 76 -4.28 12.45 -1.05
N ILE A 77 -4.46 13.21 0.05
CA ILE A 77 -5.59 14.13 0.19
C ILE A 77 -5.48 15.30 -0.81
N ALA A 78 -4.30 15.87 -1.04
CA ALA A 78 -4.11 16.95 -2.00
C ALA A 78 -4.50 16.50 -3.42
N HIS A 79 -4.11 15.29 -3.83
CA HIS A 79 -4.57 14.74 -5.11
C HIS A 79 -6.07 14.46 -5.14
N ASP A 80 -6.68 14.00 -4.04
CA ASP A 80 -8.13 13.79 -3.99
C ASP A 80 -8.89 15.11 -4.11
N LEU A 81 -8.45 16.15 -3.38
CA LEU A 81 -9.02 17.48 -3.43
C LEU A 81 -8.79 18.14 -4.80
N ALA A 82 -7.64 17.92 -5.44
CA ALA A 82 -7.41 18.48 -6.78
C ALA A 82 -8.42 17.92 -7.79
N GLN A 83 -8.73 16.63 -7.71
CA GLN A 83 -9.76 16.03 -8.58
C GLN A 83 -11.16 16.53 -8.24
N TRP A 84 -11.47 16.71 -6.96
CA TRP A 84 -12.73 17.33 -6.52
C TRP A 84 -12.87 18.77 -7.06
N TRP A 85 -11.83 19.60 -6.92
CA TRP A 85 -11.88 20.98 -7.40
C TRP A 85 -12.01 21.07 -8.92
N ARG A 86 -11.43 20.12 -9.68
CA ARG A 86 -11.69 20.05 -11.13
C ARG A 86 -13.16 19.82 -11.42
N PHE A 87 -13.80 18.89 -10.69
CA PHE A 87 -15.25 18.66 -10.83
C PHE A 87 -16.04 19.94 -10.50
N VAL A 88 -15.70 20.63 -9.41
CA VAL A 88 -16.35 21.89 -9.01
C VAL A 88 -16.22 22.95 -10.13
N LEU A 89 -15.01 23.15 -10.67
CA LEU A 89 -14.75 24.14 -11.71
C LEU A 89 -15.43 23.81 -13.05
N VAL A 90 -15.36 22.54 -13.48
CA VAL A 90 -15.94 22.10 -14.76
C VAL A 90 -17.46 22.20 -14.75
N ASN A 91 -18.10 21.93 -13.60
CA ASN A 91 -19.56 22.05 -13.45
C ASN A 91 -20.00 23.46 -13.06
N ASN A 92 -19.09 24.44 -13.03
CA ASN A 92 -19.36 25.83 -12.65
C ASN A 92 -20.08 25.94 -11.29
N LEU A 93 -19.64 25.12 -10.33
CA LEU A 93 -20.14 25.11 -8.96
C LEU A 93 -19.28 26.00 -8.07
N GLU A 94 -19.90 26.59 -7.07
CA GLU A 94 -19.18 27.31 -6.01
C GLU A 94 -18.87 26.35 -4.86
N TRP A 95 -17.61 26.31 -4.44
CA TRP A 95 -17.13 25.31 -3.47
C TRP A 95 -17.82 25.41 -2.10
N ASP A 96 -18.35 26.59 -1.76
CA ASP A 96 -19.05 26.93 -0.51
C ASP A 96 -20.57 26.81 -0.59
N ALA A 97 -21.12 26.57 -1.79
CA ALA A 97 -22.55 26.33 -2.03
C ALA A 97 -22.85 24.87 -2.44
N ILE A 98 -21.91 23.96 -2.18
CA ILE A 98 -22.03 22.53 -2.53
C ILE A 98 -23.14 21.85 -1.73
N SER A 99 -23.96 21.06 -2.42
CA SER A 99 -25.03 20.22 -1.86
C SER A 99 -24.60 18.77 -1.62
N ALA A 100 -25.46 17.98 -0.98
CA ALA A 100 -25.22 16.55 -0.80
C ALA A 100 -25.34 15.77 -2.14
N GLU A 101 -26.15 16.31 -3.05
CA GLU A 101 -26.39 15.81 -4.40
C GLU A 101 -25.11 15.92 -5.24
N ASP A 102 -24.42 17.07 -5.22
CA ASP A 102 -23.18 17.29 -5.98
C ASP A 102 -22.06 16.30 -5.56
N VAL A 103 -21.95 16.04 -4.25
CA VAL A 103 -20.98 15.07 -3.71
C VAL A 103 -21.34 13.65 -4.15
N SER A 104 -22.64 13.36 -4.25
CA SER A 104 -23.14 12.06 -4.70
C SER A 104 -22.90 11.86 -6.21
N GLU A 105 -23.17 12.88 -7.01
CA GLU A 105 -22.91 12.91 -8.45
C GLU A 105 -21.43 12.68 -8.75
N TYR A 106 -20.53 13.41 -8.07
CA TYR A 106 -19.09 13.13 -8.18
C TYR A 106 -18.75 11.68 -7.81
N GLY A 107 -19.39 11.12 -6.79
CA GLY A 107 -19.25 9.72 -6.42
C GLY A 107 -19.62 8.75 -7.55
N TYR A 108 -20.75 8.99 -8.24
CA TYR A 108 -21.20 8.21 -9.39
C TYR A 108 -20.25 8.34 -10.58
N LEU A 109 -19.88 9.58 -10.95
CA LEU A 109 -18.92 9.82 -12.05
C LEU A 109 -17.58 9.13 -11.77
N MET A 110 -17.10 9.18 -10.53
CA MET A 110 -15.88 8.51 -10.12
C MET A 110 -15.96 6.99 -10.19
N ALA A 111 -17.13 6.40 -9.93
CA ALA A 111 -17.35 4.96 -10.05
C ALA A 111 -17.38 4.51 -11.51
N GLU A 112 -17.91 5.34 -12.41
CA GLU A 112 -17.98 5.02 -13.84
C GLU A 112 -16.67 5.31 -14.58
N SER A 113 -15.90 6.27 -14.08
CA SER A 113 -14.64 6.75 -14.64
C SER A 113 -13.56 5.68 -14.70
N VAL A 114 -12.73 5.77 -15.74
CA VAL A 114 -11.59 4.89 -15.97
C VAL A 114 -10.30 5.62 -15.62
N SER A 115 -9.42 4.92 -14.91
CA SER A 115 -8.08 5.43 -14.64
C SER A 115 -7.25 5.41 -15.93
N PRO A 116 -6.65 6.54 -16.35
CA PRO A 116 -5.84 6.58 -17.58
C PRO A 116 -4.54 5.77 -17.47
N PHE A 117 -4.08 5.50 -16.24
CA PHE A 117 -2.87 4.73 -16.01
C PHE A 117 -3.10 3.22 -15.99
N THR A 118 -4.26 2.80 -15.49
CA THR A 118 -4.57 1.37 -15.36
C THR A 118 -5.53 0.88 -16.44
N HIS A 119 -6.15 1.79 -17.19
CA HIS A 119 -7.24 1.56 -18.14
C HIS A 119 -8.42 0.78 -17.55
N ARG A 120 -8.55 0.75 -16.23
CA ARG A 120 -9.64 0.10 -15.50
C ARG A 120 -10.44 1.13 -14.73
N GLN A 121 -11.70 0.79 -14.45
CA GLN A 121 -12.52 1.60 -13.55
C GLN A 121 -11.88 1.73 -12.18
N TYR A 122 -12.13 2.84 -11.51
CA TYR A 122 -11.63 3.03 -10.15
C TYR A 122 -12.24 2.00 -9.20
N SER A 123 -11.38 1.41 -8.36
CA SER A 123 -11.86 0.49 -7.31
C SER A 123 -12.79 1.20 -6.34
N THR A 124 -13.70 0.43 -5.73
CA THR A 124 -14.61 0.91 -4.66
C THR A 124 -13.83 1.58 -3.52
N SER A 125 -12.68 1.01 -3.18
CA SER A 125 -11.77 1.52 -2.15
C SER A 125 -11.18 2.89 -2.53
N THR A 126 -10.91 3.12 -3.82
CA THR A 126 -10.40 4.40 -4.33
C THR A 126 -11.48 5.47 -4.29
N VAL A 127 -12.68 5.18 -4.79
CA VAL A 127 -13.83 6.11 -4.74
C VAL A 127 -14.15 6.47 -3.30
N SER A 128 -14.28 5.47 -2.42
CA SER A 128 -14.55 5.66 -0.99
C SER A 128 -13.48 6.48 -0.27
N ARG A 129 -12.21 6.37 -0.68
CA ARG A 129 -11.11 7.16 -0.12
C ARG A 129 -11.22 8.63 -0.55
N ARG A 130 -11.48 8.89 -1.83
CA ARG A 130 -11.65 10.25 -2.36
C ARG A 130 -12.83 10.95 -1.70
N LEU A 131 -13.99 10.28 -1.63
CA LEU A 131 -15.16 10.80 -0.91
C LEU A 131 -14.80 11.10 0.55
N ALA A 132 -14.14 10.17 1.26
CA ALA A 132 -13.73 10.43 2.64
C ALA A 132 -12.78 11.65 2.78
N SER A 133 -11.93 11.94 1.80
CA SER A 133 -11.08 13.14 1.80
C SER A 133 -11.90 14.43 1.67
N ILE A 134 -12.86 14.46 0.75
CA ILE A 134 -13.80 15.58 0.52
C ILE A 134 -14.64 15.84 1.77
N GLN A 135 -15.19 14.78 2.33
CA GLN A 135 -15.95 14.80 3.57
C GLN A 135 -15.16 15.39 4.74
N ASN A 136 -13.92 14.95 4.93
CA ASN A 136 -13.07 15.50 5.97
C ASN A 136 -12.75 16.99 5.74
N PHE A 137 -12.68 17.45 4.48
CA PHE A 137 -12.50 18.85 4.14
C PHE A 137 -13.73 19.69 4.52
N TYR A 138 -14.93 19.32 4.05
CA TYR A 138 -16.17 20.06 4.34
C TYR A 138 -16.53 20.07 5.82
N SER A 139 -16.36 18.94 6.51
CA SER A 139 -16.49 18.87 7.97
C SER A 139 -15.55 19.85 8.68
N TRP A 140 -14.31 20.00 8.20
CA TRP A 140 -13.36 20.95 8.78
C TRP A 140 -13.74 22.40 8.47
N ALA A 141 -14.10 22.70 7.21
CA ALA A 141 -14.46 24.05 6.78
C ALA A 141 -15.64 24.60 7.60
N TRP A 142 -16.67 23.77 7.81
CA TRP A 142 -17.80 24.08 8.69
C TRP A 142 -17.37 24.27 10.15
N GLN A 143 -16.56 23.38 10.71
CA GLN A 143 -16.05 23.50 12.09
C GLN A 143 -15.21 24.77 12.31
N THR A 144 -14.57 25.29 11.27
CA THR A 144 -13.79 26.54 11.31
C THR A 144 -14.62 27.79 10.99
N GLY A 145 -15.92 27.66 10.74
CA GLY A 145 -16.81 28.77 10.40
C GLY A 145 -16.65 29.33 8.99
N MET A 146 -15.97 28.61 8.08
CA MET A 146 -15.86 29.00 6.67
C MET A 146 -17.14 28.71 5.88
N LEU A 147 -18.01 27.85 6.42
CA LEU A 147 -19.31 27.50 5.86
C LEU A 147 -20.37 27.66 6.94
N SER A 148 -21.56 28.14 6.57
CA SER A 148 -22.73 28.20 7.44
C SER A 148 -23.29 26.80 7.73
N GLU A 149 -23.26 25.92 6.73
CA GLU A 149 -23.82 24.58 6.78
C GLU A 149 -22.81 23.54 6.31
N ASN A 150 -22.99 22.30 6.75
CA ASN A 150 -22.17 21.18 6.31
C ASN A 150 -22.90 20.39 5.22
N PRO A 151 -22.40 20.36 3.96
CA PRO A 151 -23.00 19.62 2.83
C PRO A 151 -23.21 18.12 3.11
N GLN A 152 -22.64 17.60 4.19
CA GLN A 152 -22.68 16.21 4.56
C GLN A 152 -23.84 15.78 5.46
N GLU A 153 -24.58 16.70 6.09
CA GLU A 153 -25.63 16.30 7.04
C GLU A 153 -26.77 15.51 6.35
N GLY A 154 -26.98 15.70 5.04
CA GLY A 154 -27.88 14.90 4.20
C GLY A 154 -27.27 13.66 3.53
N CYS A 155 -25.95 13.46 3.59
CA CYS A 155 -25.21 12.46 2.79
C CYS A 155 -24.91 11.14 3.55
N GLN A 156 -25.44 10.97 4.78
CA GLN A 156 -25.12 9.82 5.66
C GLN A 156 -25.57 8.46 5.10
N ASP A 157 -26.46 8.50 4.10
CA ASP A 157 -27.25 7.39 3.61
C ASP A 157 -26.72 6.74 2.32
N SER A 158 -25.79 7.39 1.59
CA SER A 158 -25.41 7.00 0.22
C SER A 158 -24.08 6.23 0.11
N ILE A 159 -23.16 6.40 1.07
CA ILE A 159 -21.81 5.79 0.99
C ILE A 159 -21.84 4.25 1.07
N SER A 160 -22.82 3.69 1.78
CA SER A 160 -23.05 2.24 1.88
C SER A 160 -23.82 1.65 0.70
N ARG A 161 -24.40 2.51 -0.16
CA ARG A 161 -25.36 2.14 -1.19
C ARG A 161 -24.85 2.24 -2.63
N PHE A 162 -23.62 2.68 -2.88
CA PHE A 162 -23.06 2.67 -4.25
C PHE A 162 -22.88 1.22 -4.74
N PRO A 163 -23.77 0.70 -5.61
CA PRO A 163 -23.66 -0.66 -6.10
C PRO A 163 -22.75 -0.62 -7.34
N ILE A 164 -21.62 -1.32 -7.32
CA ILE A 164 -20.78 -1.47 -8.52
C ILE A 164 -20.70 -2.96 -8.85
N GLY A 165 -21.54 -3.38 -9.81
CA GLY A 165 -21.56 -4.71 -10.40
C GLY A 165 -22.67 -4.84 -11.46
N PRO A 166 -22.52 -5.65 -12.52
CA PRO A 166 -23.46 -5.72 -13.64
C PRO A 166 -24.86 -6.30 -13.34
N LYS A 167 -25.23 -6.51 -12.07
CA LYS A 167 -26.47 -7.22 -11.68
C LYS A 167 -27.46 -6.42 -10.84
N SER A 168 -27.20 -5.15 -10.52
CA SER A 168 -28.09 -4.35 -9.67
C SER A 168 -28.85 -3.24 -10.41
N ALA A 169 -28.98 -3.34 -11.73
CA ALA A 169 -29.80 -2.42 -12.52
C ALA A 169 -31.31 -2.71 -12.45
N LEU A 170 -31.79 -3.41 -11.42
CA LEU A 170 -33.21 -3.74 -11.27
C LEU A 170 -33.67 -3.45 -9.83
N LEU A 171 -34.50 -2.39 -9.73
CA LEU A 171 -35.48 -2.04 -8.67
C LEU A 171 -34.97 -1.20 -7.47
N PRO A 172 -35.37 0.09 -7.37
CA PRO A 172 -35.13 0.96 -6.21
C PRO A 172 -36.26 0.96 -5.16
N HIS A 173 -37.29 0.13 -5.30
CA HIS A 173 -38.47 0.17 -4.42
C HIS A 173 -38.75 -1.21 -3.87
N LEU A 174 -38.29 -1.48 -2.65
CA LEU A 174 -38.82 -2.43 -1.66
C LEU A 174 -37.75 -2.67 -0.58
N GLY A 175 -38.00 -2.24 0.65
CA GLY A 175 -37.22 -2.67 1.81
C GLY A 175 -36.88 -1.57 2.80
N THR A 176 -37.86 -1.20 3.60
CA THR A 176 -37.69 -0.47 4.86
C THR A 176 -36.70 -1.22 5.75
N ALA A 177 -35.51 -0.68 5.99
CA ALA A 177 -34.53 -1.25 6.91
C ALA A 177 -34.24 -0.27 8.05
N SER A 178 -34.52 -0.76 9.26
CA SER A 178 -34.50 -0.09 10.56
C SER A 178 -33.25 0.73 10.86
N ILE A 179 -33.50 1.91 11.41
CA ILE A 179 -32.57 2.79 12.12
C ILE A 179 -31.90 2.01 13.26
N VAL A 180 -30.59 1.77 13.12
CA VAL A 180 -29.72 1.48 14.27
C VAL A 180 -28.56 2.47 14.23
N GLN A 181 -28.60 3.43 15.14
CA GLN A 181 -27.47 4.27 15.49
C GLN A 181 -26.24 3.40 15.76
N ARG A 182 -25.15 3.59 14.99
CA ARG A 182 -23.85 2.99 15.32
C ARG A 182 -22.70 4.00 15.21
N LYS A 183 -22.24 4.42 16.40
CA LYS A 183 -20.85 4.83 16.64
C LYS A 183 -19.91 3.67 16.27
N ARG A 184 -18.78 4.02 15.63
CA ARG A 184 -17.60 3.22 15.24
C ARG A 184 -17.66 2.58 13.84
N ARG A 185 -16.82 3.15 12.96
CA ARG A 185 -16.44 2.64 11.63
C ARG A 185 -15.97 1.17 11.73
N GLY A 186 -16.82 0.24 11.27
CA GLY A 186 -16.50 -1.16 10.96
C GLY A 186 -16.27 -1.38 9.45
N PRO A 187 -15.77 -2.54 9.01
CA PRO A 187 -15.12 -2.69 7.70
C PRO A 187 -16.12 -2.74 6.54
N ARG A 188 -15.85 -1.92 5.52
CA ARG A 188 -16.55 -1.84 4.24
C ARG A 188 -16.47 -3.17 3.48
N GLY A 189 -17.46 -3.45 2.64
CA GLY A 189 -17.40 -4.52 1.64
C GLY A 189 -16.11 -4.38 0.83
N ARG A 190 -15.32 -5.45 0.81
CA ARG A 190 -13.99 -5.45 0.21
C ARG A 190 -14.12 -5.81 -1.27
N ASP A 191 -13.39 -5.09 -2.11
CA ASP A 191 -13.28 -5.40 -3.53
C ASP A 191 -12.86 -6.88 -3.72
N PRO A 192 -13.47 -7.67 -4.61
CA PRO A 192 -13.04 -9.04 -4.87
C PRO A 192 -11.55 -9.19 -5.20
N GLU A 193 -10.90 -8.12 -5.71
CA GLU A 193 -9.46 -8.10 -5.95
C GLU A 193 -8.59 -7.98 -4.68
N ASP A 194 -9.13 -7.50 -3.55
CA ASP A 194 -8.45 -7.33 -2.25
C ASP A 194 -8.55 -8.60 -1.37
N ASN A 195 -9.09 -9.69 -1.90
CA ASN A 195 -9.09 -10.97 -1.21
C ASN A 195 -7.67 -11.54 -1.13
N PRO A 196 -7.26 -12.13 0.01
CA PRO A 196 -5.93 -12.71 0.11
C PRO A 196 -5.76 -13.82 -0.94
N ARG A 197 -4.63 -13.81 -1.65
CA ARG A 197 -4.25 -14.84 -2.63
C ARG A 197 -2.97 -15.53 -2.20
N PRO A 198 -3.03 -16.46 -1.23
CA PRO A 198 -1.88 -17.26 -0.82
C PRO A 198 -1.22 -17.91 -2.04
N LEU A 199 0.10 -17.83 -2.13
CA LEU A 199 0.85 -18.48 -3.20
C LEU A 199 0.94 -19.98 -2.90
N LYS A 200 0.72 -20.80 -3.93
CA LYS A 200 1.02 -22.24 -3.86
C LYS A 200 2.53 -22.45 -3.79
N VAL A 201 2.96 -23.61 -3.30
CA VAL A 201 4.39 -23.94 -3.11
C VAL A 201 5.19 -23.83 -4.42
N ASN A 202 4.62 -24.29 -5.53
CA ASN A 202 5.28 -24.24 -6.85
C ASN A 202 5.37 -22.80 -7.39
N GLU A 203 4.29 -22.02 -7.24
CA GLU A 203 4.24 -20.60 -7.63
C GLU A 203 5.26 -19.78 -6.83
N LEU A 204 5.28 -19.96 -5.51
CA LEU A 204 6.26 -19.31 -4.63
C LEU A 204 7.69 -19.65 -5.02
N ARG A 205 7.99 -20.94 -5.29
CA ARG A 205 9.31 -21.37 -5.71
C ARG A 205 9.73 -20.73 -7.04
N GLY A 206 8.83 -20.70 -8.03
CA GLY A 206 9.06 -20.05 -9.31
C GLY A 206 9.38 -18.56 -9.15
N VAL A 207 8.53 -17.83 -8.43
CA VAL A 207 8.71 -16.39 -8.17
C VAL A 207 10.01 -16.10 -7.42
N LEU A 208 10.35 -16.88 -6.38
CA LEU A 208 11.61 -16.70 -5.64
C LEU A 208 12.84 -16.95 -6.52
N ASN A 209 12.78 -17.90 -7.46
CA ASN A 209 13.86 -18.15 -8.41
C ASN A 209 14.03 -16.98 -9.41
N ARG A 210 12.94 -16.32 -9.82
CA ARG A 210 12.97 -15.11 -10.65
C ARG A 210 13.52 -13.88 -9.91
N LEU A 211 13.43 -13.85 -8.57
CA LEU A 211 13.91 -12.74 -7.75
C LEU A 211 15.42 -12.75 -7.49
N GLY A 212 16.07 -13.91 -7.65
CA GLY A 212 17.52 -14.04 -7.51
C GLY A 212 17.97 -15.45 -7.14
N PRO A 213 19.29 -15.68 -7.03
CA PRO A 213 19.85 -16.97 -6.64
C PRO A 213 19.39 -17.42 -5.26
N ARG A 214 19.38 -18.74 -5.03
CA ARG A 214 18.94 -19.36 -3.77
C ARG A 214 19.79 -18.92 -2.58
N ILE A 215 19.13 -18.63 -1.46
CA ILE A 215 19.78 -18.18 -0.21
C ILE A 215 19.92 -19.34 0.78
N PHE A 216 18.88 -20.17 0.92
CA PHE A 216 18.87 -21.28 1.89
C PHE A 216 19.03 -22.63 1.21
N GLY A 217 19.89 -23.49 1.76
CA GLY A 217 20.05 -24.90 1.38
C GLY A 217 18.81 -25.75 1.70
N SER A 218 18.85 -27.03 1.38
CA SER A 218 17.80 -28.00 1.77
C SER A 218 17.80 -28.26 3.28
N ASP A 219 18.94 -28.10 3.93
CA ASP A 219 19.18 -28.25 5.36
C ASP A 219 18.91 -26.96 6.16
N GLY A 220 18.48 -25.89 5.48
CA GLY A 220 18.27 -24.58 6.08
C GLY A 220 19.55 -23.77 6.29
N ALA A 221 20.73 -24.25 5.87
CA ALA A 221 21.95 -23.46 5.93
C ALA A 221 21.94 -22.30 4.93
N VAL A 222 22.60 -21.20 5.26
CA VAL A 222 22.80 -20.09 4.32
C VAL A 222 23.85 -20.52 3.31
N LEU A 223 23.49 -20.50 2.02
CA LEU A 223 24.40 -20.84 0.93
C LEU A 223 25.49 -19.77 0.78
N PRO A 224 26.66 -20.11 0.20
CA PRO A 224 27.72 -19.15 -0.02
C PRO A 224 27.23 -17.91 -0.76
N TRP A 225 27.57 -16.75 -0.21
CA TRP A 225 27.27 -15.45 -0.79
C TRP A 225 28.55 -14.64 -0.71
N LYS A 226 29.08 -14.25 -1.86
CA LYS A 226 30.33 -13.51 -1.97
C LYS A 226 30.08 -12.11 -2.54
N VAL A 227 31.04 -11.22 -2.32
CA VAL A 227 31.07 -9.90 -2.97
C VAL A 227 31.17 -10.09 -4.49
N GLY A 228 30.41 -9.32 -5.26
CA GLY A 228 30.32 -9.45 -6.71
C GLY A 228 29.34 -10.52 -7.22
N ASP A 229 28.73 -11.32 -6.34
CA ASP A 229 27.64 -12.21 -6.73
C ASP A 229 26.42 -11.42 -7.24
N PRO A 230 25.55 -12.04 -8.07
CA PRO A 230 24.25 -11.45 -8.40
C PRO A 230 23.45 -11.10 -7.13
N SER A 231 22.78 -9.96 -7.17
CA SER A 231 21.98 -9.46 -6.03
C SER A 231 20.96 -10.51 -5.58
N LYS A 232 21.00 -10.85 -4.29
CA LYS A 232 20.01 -11.72 -3.63
C LYS A 232 19.09 -10.92 -2.72
N ARG A 233 19.31 -9.60 -2.59
CA ARG A 233 18.54 -8.69 -1.71
C ARG A 233 17.03 -8.81 -1.86
N ASN A 234 16.49 -8.69 -3.08
CA ASN A 234 15.02 -8.71 -3.26
C ASN A 234 14.43 -10.07 -2.90
N ARG A 235 15.14 -11.16 -3.21
CA ARG A 235 14.76 -12.50 -2.78
C ARG A 235 14.81 -12.65 -1.26
N LEU A 236 15.86 -12.16 -0.61
CA LEU A 236 15.98 -12.17 0.86
C LEU A 236 14.82 -11.43 1.51
N MET A 237 14.46 -10.24 1.01
CA MET A 237 13.31 -9.49 1.50
C MET A 237 12.00 -10.26 1.32
N ALA A 238 11.80 -10.95 0.20
CA ALA A 238 10.61 -11.77 -0.04
C ALA A 238 10.56 -13.00 0.88
N GLU A 239 11.68 -13.72 1.06
CA GLU A 239 11.76 -14.87 1.95
C GLU A 239 11.53 -14.47 3.41
N ILE A 240 12.02 -13.31 3.86
CA ILE A 240 11.69 -12.77 5.19
C ILE A 240 10.18 -12.52 5.31
N ALA A 241 9.55 -11.91 4.32
CA ALA A 241 8.09 -11.67 4.33
C ALA A 241 7.32 -12.99 4.46
N TYR A 242 7.75 -14.01 3.72
CA TYR A 242 7.17 -15.36 3.76
C TYR A 242 7.39 -16.08 5.10
N HIS A 243 8.56 -15.92 5.74
CA HIS A 243 8.87 -16.61 7.01
C HIS A 243 8.32 -15.92 8.25
N THR A 244 8.03 -14.62 8.19
CA THR A 244 7.70 -13.80 9.38
C THR A 244 6.35 -13.09 9.28
N GLY A 245 5.76 -13.04 8.08
CA GLY A 245 4.56 -12.26 7.82
C GLY A 245 4.76 -10.75 7.91
N MET A 246 6.00 -10.25 7.92
CA MET A 246 6.27 -8.81 7.98
C MET A 246 5.73 -8.07 6.75
N ARG A 247 5.34 -6.81 6.93
CA ARG A 247 5.05 -5.91 5.80
C ARG A 247 6.35 -5.50 5.12
N VAL A 248 6.29 -5.22 3.82
CA VAL A 248 7.46 -4.75 3.05
C VAL A 248 8.13 -3.51 3.67
N ASP A 249 7.34 -2.56 4.20
CA ASP A 249 7.86 -1.40 4.93
C ASP A 249 8.59 -1.78 6.22
N GLU A 250 8.09 -2.80 6.94
CA GLU A 250 8.71 -3.29 8.18
C GLU A 250 10.07 -3.92 7.84
N ILE A 251 10.15 -4.68 6.74
CA ILE A 251 11.40 -5.31 6.26
C ILE A 251 12.40 -4.25 5.81
N ALA A 252 11.96 -3.27 5.02
CA ALA A 252 12.81 -2.14 4.60
C ALA A 252 13.30 -1.29 5.79
N SER A 253 12.61 -1.36 6.94
CA SER A 253 12.97 -0.63 8.16
C SER A 253 13.90 -1.38 9.12
N ILE A 254 14.28 -2.63 8.83
CA ILE A 254 15.18 -3.42 9.69
C ILE A 254 16.47 -2.64 9.92
N SER A 255 16.90 -2.52 11.18
CA SER A 255 18.11 -1.79 11.57
C SER A 255 19.35 -2.68 11.50
N THR A 256 20.44 -2.15 10.95
CA THR A 256 21.75 -2.81 10.96
C THR A 256 22.21 -3.11 12.40
N SER A 257 22.08 -2.13 13.30
CA SER A 257 22.53 -2.29 14.69
C SER A 257 21.77 -3.39 15.44
N ASP A 258 20.47 -3.53 15.20
CA ASP A 258 19.65 -4.53 15.86
C ASP A 258 20.04 -5.94 15.38
N VAL A 259 20.21 -6.12 14.07
CA VAL A 259 20.68 -7.38 13.49
C VAL A 259 22.04 -7.79 14.06
N LEU A 260 23.02 -6.88 14.06
CA LEU A 260 24.36 -7.18 14.59
C LEU A 260 24.35 -7.46 16.10
N ASN A 261 23.51 -6.76 16.87
CA ASN A 261 23.37 -7.00 18.30
C ASN A 261 22.72 -8.36 18.61
N GLN A 262 21.72 -8.79 17.84
CA GLN A 262 21.16 -10.14 17.97
C GLN A 262 22.16 -11.20 17.50
N ALA A 263 22.93 -10.92 16.45
CA ALA A 263 23.90 -11.86 15.89
C ALA A 263 24.99 -12.26 16.91
N ARG A 264 25.35 -11.37 17.85
CA ARG A 264 26.29 -11.69 18.95
C ARG A 264 25.82 -12.83 19.86
N LYS A 265 24.53 -13.15 19.85
CA LYS A 265 23.92 -14.19 20.68
C LYS A 265 23.68 -15.50 19.90
N LEU A 266 24.15 -15.57 18.65
CA LEU A 266 24.02 -16.77 17.82
C LEU A 266 24.82 -17.93 18.41
N SER A 267 24.12 -19.00 18.78
CA SER A 267 24.76 -20.27 19.08
C SER A 267 25.30 -20.92 17.80
N SER A 268 26.47 -21.57 17.87
CA SER A 268 27.01 -22.38 16.76
C SER A 268 26.28 -23.72 16.60
N THR A 269 25.57 -24.19 17.63
CA THR A 269 24.93 -25.52 17.67
C THR A 269 23.43 -25.47 17.42
N ASP A 270 22.73 -24.43 17.89
CA ASP A 270 21.28 -24.33 17.75
C ASP A 270 20.87 -23.67 16.41
N LYS A 271 20.51 -24.53 15.45
CA LYS A 271 20.02 -24.13 14.11
C LYS A 271 18.63 -23.49 14.11
N TRP A 272 17.86 -23.60 15.20
CA TRP A 272 16.46 -23.15 15.25
C TRP A 272 16.21 -22.10 16.34
N GLN A 273 17.27 -21.63 17.00
CA GLN A 273 17.23 -20.53 17.96
C GLN A 273 16.43 -19.35 17.42
N GLN A 274 15.58 -18.76 18.28
CA GLN A 274 14.74 -17.63 17.92
C GLN A 274 15.33 -16.32 18.44
N PHE A 275 15.21 -15.27 17.61
CA PHE A 275 15.65 -13.91 17.91
C PHE A 275 14.52 -12.94 17.72
N VAL A 276 14.61 -11.80 18.37
CA VAL A 276 13.59 -10.76 18.28
C VAL A 276 14.20 -9.51 17.65
N LEU A 277 13.67 -9.14 16.48
CA LEU A 277 13.98 -7.89 15.80
C LEU A 277 12.92 -6.84 16.13
N THR A 278 13.35 -5.60 16.26
CA THR A 278 12.50 -4.44 16.46
C THR A 278 12.32 -3.72 15.13
N VAL A 279 11.11 -3.74 14.60
CA VAL A 279 10.80 -3.14 13.29
C VAL A 279 9.81 -2.01 13.42
N ARG A 280 9.88 -1.05 12.49
CA ARG A 280 9.00 0.12 12.47
C ARG A 280 7.75 -0.21 11.65
N THR A 281 6.60 -0.05 12.26
CA THR A 281 5.31 -0.28 11.59
C THR A 281 4.82 0.97 10.84
N LYS A 282 3.72 0.83 10.08
CA LYS A 282 2.96 1.92 9.45
C LYS A 282 2.42 2.89 10.52
N GLY A 283 3.28 3.81 10.95
CA GLY A 283 3.01 4.73 12.06
C GLY A 283 4.18 4.96 13.02
N ARG A 284 5.37 4.39 12.73
CA ARG A 284 6.59 4.48 13.56
C ARG A 284 6.47 3.87 14.97
N ALA A 285 5.34 3.28 15.35
CA ALA A 285 5.27 2.37 16.49
C ALA A 285 6.17 1.16 16.19
N THR A 286 7.02 0.81 17.13
CA THR A 286 7.87 -0.38 17.00
C THR A 286 7.07 -1.61 17.38
N ARG A 287 7.32 -2.71 16.67
CA ARG A 287 6.85 -4.03 17.09
C ARG A 287 8.01 -5.00 17.09
N LYS A 288 7.93 -5.96 18.01
CA LYS A 288 8.87 -7.08 18.10
C LYS A 288 8.42 -8.16 17.13
N VAL A 289 9.34 -8.66 16.31
CA VAL A 289 9.12 -9.76 15.35
C VAL A 289 10.12 -10.85 15.64
N VAL A 290 9.63 -12.08 15.74
CA VAL A 290 10.47 -13.26 15.95
C VAL A 290 11.04 -13.72 14.61
N VAL A 291 12.35 -13.95 14.56
CA VAL A 291 13.07 -14.51 13.40
C VAL A 291 13.91 -15.70 13.84
N SER A 292 14.13 -16.67 12.95
CA SER A 292 15.01 -17.81 13.23
C SER A 292 16.49 -17.44 13.10
N SER A 293 17.37 -18.24 13.69
CA SER A 293 18.83 -18.10 13.55
C SER A 293 19.26 -18.20 12.09
N VAL A 294 18.58 -19.02 11.28
CA VAL A 294 18.79 -19.13 9.83
C VAL A 294 18.55 -17.79 9.12
N VAL A 295 17.42 -17.13 9.40
CA VAL A 295 17.11 -15.81 8.82
C VAL A 295 18.12 -14.77 9.31
N LEU A 296 18.45 -14.79 10.61
CA LEU A 296 19.42 -13.85 11.18
C LEU A 296 20.81 -14.00 10.55
N ARG A 297 21.27 -15.23 10.31
CA ARG A 297 22.52 -15.50 9.59
C ARG A 297 22.48 -14.94 8.17
N ALA A 298 21.39 -15.11 7.43
CA ALA A 298 21.26 -14.55 6.08
C ALA A 298 21.30 -13.01 6.08
N LEU A 299 20.73 -12.35 7.10
CA LEU A 299 20.81 -10.90 7.27
C LEU A 299 22.26 -10.43 7.51
N VAL A 300 23.01 -11.15 8.34
CA VAL A 300 24.44 -10.89 8.60
C VAL A 300 25.26 -11.13 7.33
N THR A 301 25.03 -12.23 6.63
CA THR A 301 25.71 -12.52 5.35
C THR A 301 25.44 -11.41 4.32
N TYR A 302 24.21 -10.92 4.20
CA TYR A 302 23.90 -9.76 3.34
C TYR A 302 24.63 -8.49 3.78
N HIS A 303 24.72 -8.24 5.10
CA HIS A 303 25.46 -7.10 5.67
C HIS A 303 26.93 -7.12 5.25
N ASP A 304 27.59 -8.27 5.41
CA ASP A 304 29.02 -8.44 5.18
C ASP A 304 29.39 -8.52 3.69
N THR A 305 28.41 -8.71 2.80
CA THR A 305 28.63 -8.94 1.36
C THR A 305 27.99 -7.85 0.50
N GLU A 306 26.77 -8.07 -0.01
CA GLU A 306 26.11 -7.19 -0.98
C GLU A 306 25.89 -5.77 -0.41
N ARG A 307 25.53 -5.63 0.87
CA ARG A 307 25.42 -4.30 1.50
C ARG A 307 26.78 -3.62 1.56
N TYR A 308 27.81 -4.32 2.05
CA TYR A 308 29.16 -3.79 2.16
C TYR A 308 29.64 -3.24 0.81
N GLU A 309 29.45 -4.02 -0.25
CA GLU A 309 29.79 -3.62 -1.62
C GLU A 309 29.04 -2.35 -2.07
N ALA A 310 27.73 -2.29 -1.82
CA ALA A 310 26.91 -1.13 -2.15
C ALA A 310 27.34 0.14 -1.39
N ILE A 311 27.71 0.01 -0.11
CA ILE A 311 28.21 1.13 0.70
C ILE A 311 29.59 1.58 0.23
N LEU A 312 30.49 0.65 -0.10
CA LEU A 312 31.79 1.00 -0.69
C LEU A 312 31.63 1.74 -2.02
N CYS A 313 30.74 1.26 -2.88
CA CYS A 313 30.41 1.89 -4.15
C CYS A 313 29.88 3.32 -3.93
N ALA A 314 28.94 3.49 -3.00
CA ALA A 314 28.38 4.81 -2.67
C ALA A 314 29.44 5.78 -2.12
N LYS A 315 30.35 5.29 -1.26
CA LYS A 315 31.47 6.09 -0.75
C LYS A 315 32.36 6.54 -1.90
N LYS A 316 32.76 5.65 -2.82
CA LYS A 316 33.62 5.98 -3.98
C LYS A 316 33.01 7.05 -4.88
N HIS A 317 31.70 7.03 -5.11
CA HIS A 317 31.03 8.01 -5.99
C HIS A 317 30.71 9.34 -5.32
N ASN A 318 30.74 9.43 -3.99
CA ASN A 318 30.55 10.69 -3.30
C ASN A 318 31.89 11.45 -3.31
N LEU A 319 31.97 12.54 -4.08
CA LEU A 319 33.17 13.36 -4.25
C LEU A 319 33.72 13.88 -2.91
N ASP A 320 32.85 14.02 -1.91
CA ASP A 320 33.21 14.31 -0.53
C ASP A 320 32.96 13.06 0.33
N HIS A 321 33.97 12.19 0.41
CA HIS A 321 33.91 10.93 1.17
C HIS A 321 33.54 11.14 2.66
N LEU A 322 33.79 12.35 3.20
CA LEU A 322 33.46 12.72 4.58
C LEU A 322 31.96 13.03 4.78
N ALA A 323 31.25 13.40 3.70
CA ALA A 323 29.82 13.74 3.76
C ALA A 323 28.89 12.52 3.64
N PHE A 324 29.39 11.35 3.22
CA PHE A 324 28.55 10.15 3.11
C PHE A 324 28.22 9.56 4.48
N LYS A 325 26.98 9.77 4.94
CA LYS A 325 26.47 9.13 6.15
C LYS A 325 25.83 7.78 5.81
N GLU A 326 26.41 6.70 6.33
CA GLU A 326 25.86 5.36 6.15
C GLU A 326 24.44 5.25 6.76
N PRO A 327 23.46 4.68 6.03
CA PRO A 327 22.11 4.52 6.55
C PRO A 327 22.04 3.50 7.68
N THR A 328 21.17 3.77 8.65
CA THR A 328 20.91 2.84 9.77
C THR A 328 20.09 1.62 9.34
N GLN A 329 19.30 1.73 8.27
CA GLN A 329 18.55 0.62 7.69
C GLN A 329 19.50 -0.39 7.06
N LEU A 330 19.24 -1.68 7.25
CA LEU A 330 20.04 -2.78 6.72
C LEU A 330 19.97 -2.87 5.20
N PHE A 331 18.79 -2.77 4.60
CA PHE A 331 18.61 -2.93 3.16
C PHE A 331 18.89 -1.63 2.40
N VAL A 332 19.82 -1.69 1.45
CA VAL A 332 20.24 -0.55 0.62
C VAL A 332 20.17 -0.85 -0.88
N ASN A 333 20.12 0.21 -1.67
CA ASN A 333 20.19 0.11 -3.11
C ASN A 333 21.57 -0.43 -3.53
N GLY A 334 21.58 -1.54 -4.27
CA GLY A 334 22.80 -2.22 -4.68
C GLY A 334 23.61 -1.44 -5.73
N VAL A 335 24.76 -2.00 -6.11
CA VAL A 335 25.73 -1.38 -7.03
C VAL A 335 25.18 -1.06 -8.42
N CYS A 336 24.13 -1.76 -8.87
CA CYS A 336 23.48 -1.50 -10.15
C CYS A 336 22.49 -0.31 -10.12
N ALA A 337 22.28 0.31 -8.95
CA ALA A 337 21.47 1.52 -8.85
C ALA A 337 22.22 2.73 -9.44
N ASN A 338 21.48 3.78 -9.78
CA ASN A 338 22.10 5.03 -10.22
C ASN A 338 23.00 5.62 -9.11
N PHE A 339 23.98 6.45 -9.50
CA PHE A 339 24.95 7.04 -8.57
C PHE A 339 24.32 7.86 -7.44
N ARG A 340 23.13 8.43 -7.68
CA ARG A 340 22.39 9.19 -6.67
C ARG A 340 21.80 8.29 -5.60
N ASP A 341 21.40 7.07 -5.94
CA ASP A 341 20.60 6.19 -5.10
C ASP A 341 21.37 5.00 -4.52
N VAL A 342 22.50 4.62 -5.11
CA VAL A 342 23.38 3.55 -4.59
C VAL A 342 23.74 3.79 -3.12
N GLY A 343 23.68 2.73 -2.31
CA GLY A 343 23.95 2.78 -0.87
C GLY A 343 22.91 3.52 -0.03
N LYS A 344 21.87 4.14 -0.62
CA LYS A 344 20.73 4.71 0.14
C LYS A 344 19.75 3.61 0.58
N PRO A 345 18.95 3.85 1.63
CA PRO A 345 17.93 2.91 2.08
C PRO A 345 16.98 2.51 0.94
N VAL A 346 16.68 1.21 0.87
CA VAL A 346 15.66 0.69 -0.06
C VAL A 346 14.29 1.20 0.36
N SER A 347 13.52 1.73 -0.60
CA SER A 347 12.09 1.97 -0.41
C SER A 347 11.32 0.66 -0.56
N ALA A 348 10.16 0.55 0.10
CA ALA A 348 9.28 -0.61 -0.05
C ALA A 348 8.80 -0.85 -1.50
N GLU A 349 8.82 0.20 -2.34
CA GLU A 349 8.42 0.11 -3.74
C GLU A 349 9.39 -0.75 -4.55
N THR A 350 10.70 -0.64 -4.29
CA THR A 350 11.74 -1.38 -5.02
C THR A 350 11.54 -2.91 -4.99
N PRO A 351 11.46 -3.58 -3.81
CA PRO A 351 11.20 -5.01 -3.76
C PRO A 351 9.78 -5.37 -4.24
N SER A 352 8.79 -4.49 -4.05
CA SER A 352 7.42 -4.72 -4.53
C SER A 352 7.35 -4.76 -6.06
N ARG A 353 8.06 -3.85 -6.74
CA ARG A 353 8.18 -3.83 -8.20
C ARG A 353 8.97 -5.02 -8.72
N ALA A 354 10.08 -5.37 -8.06
CA ALA A 354 10.86 -6.55 -8.41
C ALA A 354 10.02 -7.84 -8.29
N PHE A 355 9.22 -7.97 -7.22
CA PHE A 355 8.29 -9.08 -7.02
C PHE A 355 7.22 -9.14 -8.11
N THR A 356 6.58 -8.01 -8.40
CA THR A 356 5.57 -7.93 -9.47
C THR A 356 6.16 -8.35 -10.82
N LYS A 357 7.38 -7.91 -11.14
CA LYS A 357 8.10 -8.33 -12.36
C LYS A 357 8.40 -9.82 -12.35
N ALA A 358 8.81 -10.38 -11.22
CA ALA A 358 9.08 -11.81 -11.06
C ALA A 358 7.82 -12.67 -11.26
N VAL A 359 6.67 -12.24 -10.72
CA VAL A 359 5.37 -12.90 -10.90
C VAL A 359 4.98 -12.94 -12.38
N LEU A 360 5.11 -11.81 -13.08
CA LEU A 360 4.83 -11.73 -14.52
C LEU A 360 5.79 -12.61 -15.33
N ALA A 361 7.09 -12.62 -14.99
CA ALA A 361 8.09 -13.44 -15.66
C ALA A 361 7.89 -14.95 -15.43
N GLU A 362 7.23 -15.33 -14.34
CA GLU A 362 6.82 -16.71 -14.06
C GLU A 362 5.51 -17.10 -14.77
N GLY A 363 4.88 -16.18 -15.50
CA GLY A 363 3.63 -16.43 -16.22
C GLY A 363 2.39 -16.45 -15.32
N LEU A 364 2.52 -16.04 -14.06
CA LEU A 364 1.41 -15.94 -13.12
C LEU A 364 0.62 -14.66 -13.40
N ILE A 365 -0.26 -14.74 -14.39
CA ILE A 365 -0.98 -13.61 -14.96
C ILE A 365 -2.49 -13.75 -14.74
N ILE A 366 -3.13 -12.66 -14.34
CA ILE A 366 -4.57 -12.48 -14.40
C ILE A 366 -4.88 -11.62 -15.61
N ARG A 367 -5.66 -12.18 -16.54
CA ARG A 367 -6.21 -11.43 -17.67
C ARG A 367 -7.40 -10.62 -17.18
N SER A 368 -7.35 -9.32 -17.38
CA SER A 368 -8.43 -8.38 -17.04
C SER A 368 -8.77 -7.54 -18.26
N SER A 369 -10.02 -7.10 -18.39
CA SER A 369 -10.42 -6.20 -19.48
C SER A 369 -10.15 -4.75 -19.08
N GLY A 370 -9.39 -4.04 -19.91
CA GLY A 370 -9.25 -2.59 -19.87
C GLY A 370 -10.14 -1.90 -20.89
N PHE A 371 -10.42 -0.62 -20.67
CA PHE A 371 -11.15 0.23 -21.61
C PHE A 371 -10.17 1.08 -22.42
N LYS A 372 -10.36 1.12 -23.74
CA LYS A 372 -9.64 2.09 -24.57
C LYS A 372 -10.20 3.48 -24.31
N LEU A 373 -9.31 4.44 -24.15
CA LEU A 373 -9.66 5.83 -23.89
C LEU A 373 -9.32 6.67 -25.12
N ASP A 374 -10.16 7.66 -25.38
CA ASP A 374 -9.91 8.69 -26.38
C ASP A 374 -8.72 9.56 -25.92
N PRO A 375 -7.71 9.81 -26.77
CA PRO A 375 -6.52 10.57 -26.37
C PRO A 375 -6.77 12.03 -26.02
N GLU A 376 -7.83 12.65 -26.53
CA GLU A 376 -8.12 14.08 -26.33
C GLU A 376 -9.09 14.30 -25.17
N SER A 377 -10.22 13.59 -25.16
CA SER A 377 -11.25 13.70 -24.11
C SER A 377 -10.94 12.87 -22.87
N GLY A 378 -10.20 11.76 -23.02
CA GLY A 378 -10.01 10.77 -21.94
C GLY A 378 -11.22 9.86 -21.70
N ASP A 379 -12.29 10.02 -22.47
CA ASP A 379 -13.51 9.21 -22.37
C ASP A 379 -13.32 7.81 -22.96
N LYS A 380 -14.22 6.88 -22.61
CA LYS A 380 -14.20 5.52 -23.17
C LYS A 380 -14.51 5.59 -24.68
N LEU A 381 -13.63 5.02 -25.50
CA LEU A 381 -13.95 4.82 -26.91
C LEU A 381 -15.11 3.86 -27.05
N LEU A 382 -16.08 4.19 -27.89
CA LEU A 382 -17.26 3.36 -28.18
C LEU A 382 -17.10 2.70 -29.56
N ASP A 383 -17.62 1.49 -29.72
CA ASP A 383 -17.74 0.81 -31.01
C ASP A 383 -18.95 1.31 -31.81
N SER A 384 -19.17 0.75 -33.00
CA SER A 384 -20.29 1.11 -33.88
C SER A 384 -21.67 0.89 -33.24
N ASP A 385 -21.75 0.06 -32.21
CA ASP A 385 -22.98 -0.27 -31.48
C ASP A 385 -23.13 0.57 -30.19
N GLY A 386 -22.24 1.54 -29.96
CA GLY A 386 -22.25 2.40 -28.78
C GLY A 386 -21.71 1.72 -27.51
N ARG A 387 -21.01 0.60 -27.62
CA ARG A 387 -20.45 -0.13 -26.46
C ARG A 387 -18.99 0.22 -26.23
N PRO A 388 -18.50 0.27 -24.98
CA PRO A 388 -17.10 0.57 -24.70
C PRO A 388 -16.14 -0.44 -25.32
N VAL A 389 -15.17 0.04 -26.09
CA VAL A 389 -14.11 -0.78 -26.68
C VAL A 389 -13.17 -1.23 -25.57
N THR A 390 -13.01 -2.55 -25.43
CA THR A 390 -12.13 -3.15 -24.43
C THR A 390 -10.91 -3.81 -25.05
N PHE A 391 -9.86 -3.99 -24.24
CA PHE A 391 -8.67 -4.75 -24.59
C PHE A 391 -8.19 -5.58 -23.41
N LEU A 392 -7.44 -6.65 -23.68
CA LEU A 392 -6.92 -7.52 -22.62
C LEU A 392 -5.66 -6.92 -21.99
N ILE A 393 -5.67 -6.80 -20.67
CA ILE A 393 -4.55 -6.39 -19.82
C ILE A 393 -4.06 -7.60 -19.02
N ASN A 394 -2.75 -7.82 -19.05
CA ASN A 394 -2.09 -8.82 -18.23
C ASN A 394 -1.62 -8.19 -16.91
N LEU A 395 -2.23 -8.61 -15.81
CA LEU A 395 -1.87 -8.17 -14.45
C LEU A 395 -1.13 -9.29 -13.73
N ALA A 396 -0.22 -8.91 -12.82
CA ALA A 396 0.43 -9.89 -11.95
C ALA A 396 -0.63 -10.54 -11.05
N ALA A 397 -0.65 -11.87 -11.00
CA ALA A 397 -1.62 -12.59 -10.18
C ALA A 397 -1.43 -12.34 -8.66
N HIS A 398 -0.19 -12.07 -8.28
CA HIS A 398 0.25 -11.83 -6.91
C HIS A 398 1.04 -10.52 -6.77
N THR A 399 0.92 -9.93 -5.60
CA THR A 399 1.69 -8.78 -5.13
C THR A 399 2.60 -9.19 -3.98
N PHE A 400 3.55 -8.33 -3.60
CA PHE A 400 4.42 -8.60 -2.45
C PHE A 400 3.62 -8.83 -1.14
N HIS A 401 2.43 -8.22 -1.01
CA HIS A 401 1.59 -8.40 0.17
C HIS A 401 1.04 -9.83 0.30
N ASP A 402 0.93 -10.56 -0.80
CA ASP A 402 0.46 -11.94 -0.79
C ASP A 402 1.42 -12.89 -0.09
N LEU A 403 2.71 -12.56 0.03
CA LEU A 403 3.66 -13.33 0.85
C LEU A 403 3.26 -13.32 2.32
N ARG A 404 2.77 -12.18 2.83
CA ARG A 404 2.25 -12.08 4.20
C ARG A 404 0.95 -12.87 4.34
N HIS A 405 0.09 -12.87 3.33
CA HIS A 405 -1.12 -13.69 3.34
C HIS A 405 -0.79 -15.18 3.32
N THR A 406 0.21 -15.57 2.52
CA THR A 406 0.72 -16.94 2.45
C THR A 406 1.26 -17.39 3.80
N PHE A 407 2.09 -16.57 4.45
CA PHE A 407 2.56 -16.84 5.81
C PHE A 407 1.39 -17.03 6.77
N ALA A 408 0.40 -16.14 6.75
CA ALA A 408 -0.72 -16.18 7.69
C ALA A 408 -1.53 -17.47 7.58
N VAL A 409 -1.82 -17.91 6.35
CA VAL A 409 -2.55 -19.16 6.10
C VAL A 409 -1.72 -20.37 6.51
N MET A 410 -0.44 -20.42 6.13
CA MET A 410 0.44 -21.55 6.50
C MET A 410 0.67 -21.64 8.01
N PHE A 411 0.86 -20.51 8.67
CA PHE A 411 1.00 -20.43 10.12
C PHE A 411 -0.27 -20.94 10.81
N TYR A 412 -1.45 -20.45 10.39
CA TYR A 412 -2.73 -20.89 10.93
C TYR A 412 -2.89 -22.41 10.83
N LYS A 413 -2.71 -22.98 9.63
CA LYS A 413 -2.76 -24.42 9.42
C LYS A 413 -1.81 -25.18 10.34
N SER A 414 -0.57 -24.71 10.47
CA SER A 414 0.42 -25.36 11.33
C SER A 414 0.04 -25.36 12.81
N GLU A 415 -0.65 -24.32 13.29
CA GLU A 415 -1.10 -24.23 14.68
C GLU A 415 -2.32 -25.11 14.95
N VAL A 416 -3.25 -25.20 13.98
CA VAL A 416 -4.38 -26.13 14.05
C VAL A 416 -3.89 -27.58 14.09
N LEU A 417 -2.93 -27.94 13.23
CA LEU A 417 -2.33 -29.28 13.22
C LEU A 417 -1.60 -29.63 14.53
N ARG A 418 -1.13 -28.63 15.26
CA ARG A 418 -0.51 -28.78 16.59
C ARG A 418 -1.53 -28.85 17.73
N GLY A 419 -2.83 -28.79 17.43
CA GLY A 419 -3.90 -28.82 18.44
C GLY A 419 -4.02 -27.54 19.25
N ASN A 420 -3.55 -26.39 18.75
CA ASN A 420 -3.74 -25.12 19.44
C ASN A 420 -5.23 -24.72 19.42
N SER A 421 -5.78 -24.41 20.59
CA SER A 421 -7.19 -23.98 20.76
C SER A 421 -7.45 -22.56 20.26
N GLU A 422 -6.43 -21.69 20.22
CA GLU A 422 -6.56 -20.28 19.84
C GLU A 422 -5.55 -19.81 18.75
N PRO A 423 -5.51 -20.47 17.58
CA PRO A 423 -4.56 -20.15 16.51
C PRO A 423 -4.71 -18.70 15.98
N TRP A 424 -5.95 -18.17 16.01
CA TRP A 424 -6.26 -16.83 15.55
C TRP A 424 -5.65 -15.72 16.42
N GLU A 425 -5.60 -15.92 17.73
CA GLU A 425 -5.07 -14.92 18.66
C GLU A 425 -3.55 -14.83 18.55
N LYS A 426 -2.89 -16.00 18.45
CA LYS A 426 -1.45 -16.08 18.18
C LYS A 426 -1.09 -15.43 16.85
N LEU A 427 -1.86 -15.72 15.78
CA LEU A 427 -1.66 -15.10 14.47
C LEU A 427 -1.90 -13.57 14.52
N ARG A 428 -2.92 -13.10 15.25
CA ARG A 428 -3.20 -11.66 15.41
C ARG A 428 -2.02 -10.93 16.05
N GLN A 429 -1.45 -11.49 17.12
CA GLN A 429 -0.29 -10.94 17.80
C GLN A 429 0.94 -10.93 16.89
N LEU A 430 1.20 -12.04 16.20
CA LEU A 430 2.31 -12.16 15.23
C LEU A 430 2.19 -11.20 14.06
N LEU A 431 0.99 -10.93 13.55
CA LEU A 431 0.76 -9.98 12.47
C LEU A 431 0.63 -8.52 12.94
N GLY A 432 0.46 -8.29 14.25
CA GLY A 432 0.30 -6.96 14.82
C GLY A 432 -1.01 -6.30 14.39
N HIS A 433 -2.08 -7.08 14.29
CA HIS A 433 -3.42 -6.55 14.01
C HIS A 433 -4.06 -6.06 15.31
N SER A 434 -4.49 -4.80 15.34
CA SER A 434 -5.15 -4.21 16.50
C SER A 434 -6.54 -4.78 16.77
N ILE A 435 -7.20 -5.35 15.75
CA ILE A 435 -8.56 -5.90 15.84
C ILE A 435 -8.53 -7.35 15.33
N ALA A 436 -8.99 -8.29 16.16
CA ALA A 436 -9.02 -9.73 15.84
C ALA A 436 -9.96 -10.05 14.67
N GLU A 437 -11.09 -9.35 14.60
CA GLU A 437 -12.09 -9.47 13.54
C GLU A 437 -11.51 -9.20 12.16
N THR A 438 -10.55 -8.27 12.04
CA THR A 438 -9.84 -7.99 10.78
C THR A 438 -9.07 -9.22 10.31
N THR A 439 -8.37 -9.92 11.22
CA THR A 439 -7.63 -11.15 10.87
C THR A 439 -8.57 -12.26 10.42
N ARG A 440 -9.64 -12.51 11.18
CA ARG A 440 -10.64 -13.54 10.82
C ARG A 440 -11.30 -13.20 9.48
N LYS A 441 -11.85 -11.99 9.31
CA LYS A 441 -12.51 -11.58 8.06
C LYS A 441 -11.60 -11.61 6.83
N ILE A 442 -10.29 -11.36 6.98
CA ILE A 442 -9.35 -11.47 5.86
C ILE A 442 -9.23 -12.94 5.42
N TYR A 443 -8.95 -13.85 6.36
CA TYR A 443 -8.44 -15.18 6.03
C TYR A 443 -9.48 -16.30 6.09
N LEU A 444 -10.60 -16.10 6.80
CA LEU A 444 -11.63 -17.11 7.03
C LEU A 444 -12.18 -17.65 5.70
N LYS A 445 -12.47 -16.77 4.73
CA LYS A 445 -12.99 -17.19 3.42
C LYS A 445 -12.08 -18.16 2.66
N TYR A 446 -10.76 -18.08 2.86
CA TYR A 446 -9.80 -19.01 2.25
C TYR A 446 -9.67 -20.30 3.05
N ILE A 447 -9.73 -20.20 4.38
CA ILE A 447 -9.60 -21.34 5.28
C ILE A 447 -10.84 -22.23 5.18
N ASP A 448 -12.04 -21.66 5.14
CA ASP A 448 -13.31 -22.41 5.02
C ASP A 448 -13.33 -23.25 3.72
N THR A 449 -12.79 -22.72 2.61
CA THR A 449 -12.68 -23.47 1.34
C THR A 449 -11.69 -24.64 1.40
N GLU A 450 -10.75 -24.62 2.34
CA GLU A 450 -9.79 -25.71 2.55
C GLU A 450 -10.04 -26.47 3.86
N GLU A 451 -11.11 -26.15 4.59
CA GLU A 451 -11.42 -26.72 5.91
C GLU A 451 -11.71 -28.22 5.82
N ALA A 452 -12.34 -28.67 4.73
CA ALA A 452 -12.50 -30.09 4.45
C ALA A 452 -11.15 -30.82 4.38
N ALA A 453 -10.17 -30.25 3.66
CA ALA A 453 -8.82 -30.82 3.55
C ALA A 453 -8.05 -30.74 4.87
N ILE A 454 -8.23 -29.66 5.65
CA ILE A 454 -7.60 -29.49 6.98
C ILE A 454 -8.21 -30.47 7.99
N SER A 455 -9.53 -30.67 7.95
CA SER A 455 -10.26 -31.61 8.80
C SER A 455 -9.86 -33.05 8.49
N ASP A 456 -9.72 -33.42 7.22
CA ASP A 456 -9.22 -34.73 6.79
C ASP A 456 -7.79 -34.99 7.28
N ILE A 457 -6.90 -34.00 7.15
CA ILE A 457 -5.52 -34.09 7.65
C ILE A 457 -5.50 -34.20 9.18
N THR A 458 -6.33 -33.41 9.88
CA THR A 458 -6.41 -33.42 11.35
C THR A 458 -6.99 -34.76 11.85
N ALA A 459 -8.00 -35.30 11.18
CA ALA A 459 -8.56 -36.62 11.47
C ALA A 459 -7.58 -37.76 11.13
N HIS A 460 -6.72 -37.59 10.13
CA HIS A 460 -5.64 -38.52 9.80
C HIS A 460 -4.55 -38.51 10.88
N TYR A 461 -4.09 -37.34 11.33
CA TYR A 461 -3.10 -37.23 12.41
C TYR A 461 -3.66 -37.61 13.79
N ALA A 462 -4.92 -37.30 14.08
CA ALA A 462 -5.58 -37.77 15.30
C ALA A 462 -5.69 -39.29 15.32
N ARG A 463 -6.01 -39.92 14.18
CA ARG A 463 -5.96 -41.39 14.02
C ARG A 463 -4.53 -41.93 14.18
N MET A 464 -3.53 -41.30 13.56
CA MET A 464 -2.12 -41.71 13.72
C MET A 464 -1.61 -41.56 15.16
N GLY A 465 -2.03 -40.52 15.88
CA GLY A 465 -1.69 -40.27 17.29
C GLY A 465 -2.41 -41.20 18.27
N LEU A 466 -3.63 -41.65 17.94
CA LEU A 466 -4.38 -42.63 18.72
C LEU A 466 -3.91 -44.07 18.49
N TYR A 467 -3.35 -44.39 17.31
CA TYR A 467 -2.90 -45.74 16.94
C TYR A 467 -1.38 -45.94 16.91
N GLY A 468 -0.60 -44.98 17.40
CA GLY A 468 0.82 -45.13 17.78
C GLY A 468 1.64 -46.09 16.93
N VAL A 469 2.05 -45.69 15.72
CA VAL A 469 3.17 -46.35 15.04
C VAL A 469 4.42 -45.52 15.33
N ARG A 470 5.35 -46.12 16.07
CA ARG A 470 6.65 -45.56 16.46
C ARG A 470 7.52 -45.20 15.28
#